data_AF-A0A0F9CII4-F1
#
_entry.id   AF-A0A0F9CII4-F1
#
_cell.length_a   1.000
_cell.length_b   1.000
_cell.length_c   1.000
_cell.angle_alpha   90.00
_cell.angle_beta   90.00
_cell.angle_gamma   90.00
#
_symmetry.space_group_name_H-M   'P 1'
#
loop_
_entity.id
_entity.type
_entity.pdbx_description
1 polymer ?
#
loop_
_entity_poly.entity_id
_entity_poly.type
_entity_poly.pdbx_seq_one_letter_code
_entity_poly.pdbx_strand_id
1 'polypeptide(L)'
;LQNCAFVVTQNSAVAFSGYFFGKPALFFGQIDFHHIGVRADLADLGQCFAAAERAEPDFAAYLWWFWQANCINAGRPEAAEKIAARLRRFGWPV
;
A
#
# COMPACT_ATOMS: atom_id res chain seq x y z
N LEU A 1 7.45 -12.47 7.06
CA LEU A 1 6.55 -11.56 7.81
C LEU A 1 5.90 -12.21 9.05
N GLN A 2 6.22 -13.48 9.38
CA GLN A 2 5.58 -14.17 10.52
C GLN A 2 6.12 -13.71 11.89
N ASN A 3 7.39 -13.26 11.95
CA ASN A 3 8.08 -12.97 13.21
C ASN A 3 8.25 -11.46 13.50
N CYS A 4 7.46 -10.60 12.84
CA CYS A 4 7.50 -9.15 13.06
C CYS A 4 6.14 -8.61 13.50
N ALA A 5 6.13 -7.56 14.31
CA ALA A 5 4.90 -6.87 14.71
C ALA A 5 4.32 -6.00 13.58
N PHE A 6 5.19 -5.26 12.87
CA PHE A 6 4.85 -4.37 11.76
C PHE A 6 6.03 -4.30 10.77
N VAL A 7 5.82 -3.65 9.62
CA VAL A 7 6.83 -3.41 8.57
C VAL A 7 7.31 -1.97 8.62
N VAL A 8 8.62 -1.74 8.52
CA VAL A 8 9.21 -0.40 8.35
C VAL A 8 9.88 -0.33 6.99
N THR A 9 9.59 0.70 6.21
CA THR A 9 10.18 0.84 4.87
C THR A 9 10.20 2.29 4.39
N GLN A 10 11.03 2.58 3.40
CA GLN A 10 10.92 3.83 2.63
C GLN A 10 9.57 3.85 1.90
N ASN A 11 9.43 3.01 0.86
CA ASN A 11 8.27 2.97 -0.02
C ASN A 11 8.10 1.60 -0.71
N SER A 12 8.61 0.53 -0.10
CA SER A 12 8.55 -0.81 -0.69
C SER A 12 7.14 -1.38 -0.68
N ALA A 13 6.73 -1.99 -1.79
CA ALA A 13 5.48 -2.75 -1.91
C ALA A 13 5.39 -3.95 -0.93
N VAL A 14 6.50 -4.39 -0.33
CA VAL A 14 6.49 -5.43 0.72
C VAL A 14 5.61 -5.04 1.91
N ALA A 15 5.50 -3.74 2.22
CA ALA A 15 4.58 -3.26 3.26
C ALA A 15 3.11 -3.54 2.91
N PHE A 16 2.73 -3.38 1.64
CA PHE A 16 1.38 -3.72 1.17
C PHE A 16 1.12 -5.23 1.30
N SER A 17 2.10 -6.07 0.97
CA SER A 17 2.01 -7.52 1.22
C SER A 17 1.84 -7.85 2.71
N GLY A 18 2.36 -7.01 3.61
CA GLY A 18 2.16 -7.12 5.06
C GLY A 18 0.72 -6.99 5.51
N TYR A 19 -0.10 -6.21 4.81
CA TYR A 19 -1.51 -6.02 5.13
C TYR A 19 -2.32 -7.34 5.03
N PHE A 20 -1.93 -8.26 4.14
CA PHE A 20 -2.55 -9.61 4.07
C PHE A 20 -2.34 -10.43 5.34
N PHE A 21 -1.30 -10.11 6.11
CA PHE A 21 -0.96 -10.76 7.38
C PHE A 21 -1.34 -9.90 8.59
N GLY A 22 -2.14 -8.85 8.39
CA GLY A 22 -2.54 -7.93 9.45
C GLY A 22 -1.36 -7.15 10.05
N LYS A 23 -0.31 -6.90 9.26
CA LYS A 23 0.89 -6.20 9.73
C LYS A 23 0.80 -4.72 9.35
N PRO A 24 0.77 -3.79 10.34
CA PRO A 24 0.86 -2.36 10.07
C PRO A 24 2.17 -2.01 9.35
N ALA A 25 2.22 -0.79 8.80
CA ALA A 25 3.40 -0.29 8.13
C ALA A 25 3.76 1.12 8.60
N LEU A 26 5.06 1.38 8.77
CA LEU A 26 5.66 2.70 8.97
C LEU A 26 6.46 3.09 7.71
N PHE A 27 6.12 4.23 7.11
CA PHE A 27 6.67 4.71 5.85
C PHE A 27 7.57 5.93 6.05
N PHE A 28 8.78 5.87 5.52
CA PHE A 28 9.73 7.00 5.49
C PHE A 28 9.73 7.74 4.14
N GLY A 29 9.09 7.19 3.11
CA GLY A 29 8.94 7.77 1.79
C GLY A 29 7.48 7.85 1.34
N GLN A 30 7.25 8.58 0.25
CA GLN A 30 5.93 8.65 -0.38
C GLN A 30 5.58 7.34 -1.08
N ILE A 31 4.33 6.90 -0.92
CA ILE A 31 3.79 5.71 -1.56
C ILE A 31 2.27 5.82 -1.71
N ASP A 32 1.71 5.29 -2.79
CA ASP A 32 0.29 5.48 -3.14
C ASP A 32 -0.68 4.79 -2.17
N PHE A 33 -0.23 3.74 -1.48
CA PHE A 33 -1.05 2.98 -0.53
C PHE A 33 -0.85 3.36 0.95
N HIS A 34 -0.30 4.54 1.24
CA HIS A 34 0.05 4.97 2.60
C HIS A 34 -1.15 5.18 3.56
N HIS A 35 -2.39 5.22 3.08
CA HIS A 35 -3.57 5.68 3.84
C HIS A 35 -3.82 4.99 5.18
N ILE A 36 -3.46 3.70 5.31
CA ILE A 36 -3.61 2.93 6.56
C ILE A 36 -2.27 2.67 7.26
N GLY A 37 -1.19 3.30 6.80
CA GLY A 37 0.12 3.23 7.43
C GLY A 37 0.44 4.46 8.26
N VAL A 38 1.44 4.33 9.11
CA VAL A 38 2.03 5.45 9.85
C VAL A 38 3.05 6.13 8.93
N ARG A 39 2.96 7.46 8.80
CA ARG A 39 4.02 8.25 8.16
C ARG A 39 5.06 8.61 9.21
N ALA A 40 6.33 8.38 8.90
CA ALA A 40 7.41 8.75 9.81
C ALA A 40 7.50 10.27 9.97
N ASP A 41 7.67 10.69 11.22
CA ASP A 41 8.11 12.02 11.61
C ASP A 41 9.53 11.89 12.17
N LEU A 42 10.51 12.50 11.50
CA LEU A 42 11.91 12.43 11.93
C LEU A 42 12.17 13.20 13.23
N ALA A 43 11.31 14.15 13.58
CA ALA A 43 11.40 14.87 14.85
C ALA A 43 10.93 14.02 16.04
N ASP A 44 10.05 13.03 15.81
CA ASP A 44 9.54 12.13 16.85
C ASP A 44 9.31 10.71 16.31
N LEU A 45 10.42 10.00 16.06
CA LEU A 45 10.36 8.61 15.63
C LEU A 45 9.79 7.70 16.72
N GLY A 46 10.03 8.00 18.00
CA GLY A 46 9.54 7.19 19.12
C GLY A 46 8.02 7.06 19.10
N GLN A 47 7.32 8.18 18.92
CA GLN A 47 5.87 8.19 18.75
C GLN A 47 5.42 7.42 17.50
N CYS A 48 6.16 7.52 16.39
CA CYS A 48 5.83 6.82 15.15
C CYS A 48 5.92 5.30 15.29
N PHE A 49 6.98 4.78 15.94
CA PHE A 49 7.11 3.34 16.22
C PHE A 49 6.00 2.86 17.14
N ALA A 50 5.71 3.61 18.21
CA ALA A 50 4.64 3.28 19.14
C ALA A 50 3.24 3.30 18.48
N ALA A 51 3.02 4.19 17.50
CA ALA A 51 1.80 4.20 16.70
C ALA A 51 1.72 2.98 15.77
N ALA A 52 2.83 2.58 15.14
CA ALA A 52 2.86 1.42 14.26
C ALA A 52 2.59 0.11 15.03
N GLU A 53 3.06 0.00 16.27
CA GLU A 53 2.77 -1.14 17.16
C GLU A 53 1.29 -1.28 17.54
N ARG A 54 0.56 -0.17 17.61
CA ARG A 54 -0.85 -0.13 18.05
C ARG A 54 -1.86 0.00 16.90
N ALA A 55 -1.38 0.14 15.67
CA ALA A 55 -2.25 0.37 14.54
C ALA A 55 -3.04 -0.91 14.20
N GLU A 56 -4.36 -0.80 14.19
CA GLU A 56 -5.28 -1.89 13.82
C GLU A 56 -6.31 -1.41 12.80
N PRO A 57 -5.89 -0.98 11.59
CA PRO A 57 -6.82 -0.58 10.55
C PRO A 57 -7.61 -1.79 10.03
N ASP A 58 -8.74 -1.54 9.36
CA ASP A 58 -9.43 -2.57 8.59
C ASP A 58 -8.64 -2.91 7.31
N PHE A 59 -7.66 -3.81 7.47
CA PHE A 59 -6.80 -4.26 6.38
C PHE A 59 -7.60 -4.88 5.23
N ALA A 60 -8.63 -5.68 5.54
CA ALA A 60 -9.41 -6.39 4.54
C ALA A 60 -10.20 -5.42 3.67
N ALA A 61 -10.91 -4.47 4.28
CA ALA A 61 -11.65 -3.44 3.56
C ALA A 61 -10.71 -2.57 2.71
N TYR A 62 -9.56 -2.18 3.26
CA TYR A 62 -8.59 -1.37 2.53
C TYR A 62 -7.97 -2.11 1.34
N LEU A 63 -7.55 -3.37 1.52
CA LEU A 63 -7.02 -4.19 0.44
C LEU A 63 -8.03 -4.36 -0.69
N TRP A 64 -9.30 -4.62 -0.35
CA TRP A 64 -10.36 -4.72 -1.34
C TRP A 64 -10.55 -3.40 -2.08
N TRP A 65 -10.67 -2.29 -1.37
CA TRP A 65 -10.84 -0.97 -1.96
C TRP A 65 -9.66 -0.60 -2.87
N PHE A 66 -8.43 -0.79 -2.42
CA PHE A 66 -7.24 -0.44 -3.19
C PHE A 66 -7.16 -1.28 -4.47
N TRP A 67 -7.26 -2.61 -4.38
CA TRP A 67 -7.09 -3.47 -5.55
C TRP A 67 -8.28 -3.54 -6.49
N GLN A 68 -9.51 -3.59 -5.96
CA GLN A 68 -10.69 -3.77 -6.81
C GLN A 68 -11.20 -2.45 -7.37
N ALA A 69 -11.10 -1.35 -6.61
CA ALA A 69 -11.63 -0.06 -7.04
C ALA A 69 -10.56 0.89 -7.61
N ASN A 70 -9.29 0.78 -7.20
CA ASN A 70 -8.26 1.76 -7.59
C ASN A 70 -7.14 1.20 -8.49
N CYS A 71 -7.04 -0.12 -8.66
CA CYS A 71 -6.06 -0.75 -9.55
C CYS A 71 -6.72 -1.42 -10.76
N ILE A 72 -5.93 -1.62 -11.82
CA ILE A 72 -6.31 -2.53 -12.89
C ILE A 72 -5.96 -3.96 -12.44
N ASN A 73 -6.98 -4.80 -12.28
CA ASN A 73 -6.79 -6.19 -11.93
C ASN A 73 -6.28 -6.99 -13.14
N ALA A 74 -4.99 -7.34 -13.14
CA ALA A 74 -4.34 -8.06 -14.22
C ALA A 74 -4.87 -9.50 -14.46
N GLY A 75 -5.62 -10.06 -13.51
CA GLY A 75 -6.25 -11.38 -13.66
C GLY A 75 -7.58 -11.36 -14.41
N ARG A 76 -8.06 -10.19 -14.83
CA ARG A 76 -9.33 -10.03 -15.56
C ARG A 76 -9.11 -10.04 -17.08
N PRO A 77 -10.04 -10.60 -17.88
CA PRO A 77 -9.91 -10.62 -19.34
C PRO A 77 -9.74 -9.23 -19.96
N GLU A 78 -10.37 -8.20 -19.39
CA GLU A 78 -10.31 -6.83 -19.89
C GLU A 78 -9.07 -6.03 -19.41
N ALA A 79 -8.13 -6.66 -18.69
CA ALA A 79 -6.97 -5.97 -18.13
C ALA A 79 -6.10 -5.29 -19.19
N ALA A 80 -5.80 -5.99 -20.29
CA ALA A 80 -4.98 -5.46 -21.37
C ALA A 80 -5.61 -4.21 -22.02
N GLU A 81 -6.93 -4.25 -22.24
CA GLU A 81 -7.69 -3.12 -22.77
C GLU A 81 -7.66 -1.92 -21.81
N LYS A 82 -7.88 -2.14 -20.50
CA LYS A 82 -7.82 -1.09 -19.48
C LYS A 82 -6.43 -0.46 -19.39
N ILE A 83 -5.37 -1.26 -19.49
CA ILE A 83 -3.98 -0.77 -19.49
C ILE A 83 -3.73 0.09 -20.74
N ALA A 84 -4.08 -0.41 -21.93
CA ALA A 84 -3.92 0.33 -23.18
C ALA A 84 -4.70 1.65 -23.17
N ALA A 85 -5.95 1.64 -22.70
CA ALA A 85 -6.76 2.85 -22.55
C ALA A 85 -6.12 3.87 -21.60
N ARG A 86 -5.55 3.43 -20.48
CA ARG A 86 -4.84 4.30 -19.53
C ARG A 86 -3.59 4.90 -20.16
N LEU A 87 -2.80 4.12 -20.88
CA LEU A 87 -1.59 4.59 -21.57
C LEU A 87 -1.92 5.60 -22.68
N ARG A 88 -2.93 5.32 -23.51
CA ARG A 88 -3.43 6.26 -24.54
C ARG A 88 -3.90 7.58 -23.95
N ARG A 89 -4.60 7.55 -22.80
CA ARG A 89 -5.01 8.75 -22.07
C ARG A 89 -3.83 9.65 -21.70
N PHE A 90 -2.63 9.09 -21.53
CA PHE A 90 -1.40 9.82 -21.26
C PHE A 90 -0.49 9.99 -22.49
N GLY A 91 -1.00 9.77 -23.70
CA GLY A 91 -0.30 10.05 -24.95
C GLY A 91 0.68 8.97 -25.41
N TRP A 92 0.62 7.75 -24.86
CA TRP A 92 1.48 6.65 -25.30
C TRP A 92 0.96 6.03 -26.61
N PRO A 93 1.86 5.64 -27.53
CA PRO A 93 1.50 5.08 -28.85
C PRO A 93 1.30 3.56 -28.77
N VAL A 94 0.30 3.11 -28.01
CA VAL A 94 -0.09 1.70 -27.83
C VAL A 94 -1.57 1.49 -28.11
#